data_AF-A0AAU3DU78-F1
#
_entry.id   AF-A0AAU3DU78-F1
#
_cell.length_a   1.000
_cell.length_b   1.000
_cell.length_c   1.000
_cell.angle_alpha   90.00
_cell.angle_beta   90.00
_cell.angle_gamma   90.00
#
_symmetry.space_group_name_H-M   'P 1'
#
loop_
_entity.id
_entity.type
_entity.pdbx_description
1 polymer ?
#
loop_
_entity_poly.entity_id
_entity_poly.type
_entity_poly.pdbx_seq_one_letter_code
_entity_poly.pdbx_strand_id
1 'polypeptide(L)'
;MFSPSIGRQLLELGLIDEIDLHIAPVLLGEGTRRHDAGMLSPPAAILRRHVGDGPGGIAGGRAAAPGLEGHVPVGQVGVEAFRIAVRQVTQARGAEREGALRRLAEFGAADPALRQDAADAICAYLRTPPAATAVAGAGAADGEDGEPRREALRVLVGLLRPASGASEDAGAGGASPGVVVDLSGAILVEADLGGCELAGARFADTRFFGATSFADARFTGDAVFARAVFHGPARFDGARFAADAVFGRARFRGPASFERVGFAAMAWFGRGEEELWEDDPTWDAVEGVRPAPWDEPNEDDPGWPVAVLMGDYQGWEEGGDGARFGGAVSFRSVRFDGPAWFWKARFGADATFRDAWFGGPVHLDQPSIDLDGARWAGTAGEEPARWPLGWASAPGPDGTSVLVADGSVAPYSRQLADRDPDVRRAGLRALGELGDGRPELRQRVADAVCAYLRVPLLFDVTGELTPAQAGEVRLRRDAQGLLAERLRPAPVSAGGAGERHWPETDLPLCGATLVDLDLSGCQVGHADFTGAQFHGATRFDASAFAGAAFRLGGPEGRASFHGDVTFAGARLDRRRGVRDVLGGVVFHAGAVIDDPEAPSAGEG
;
A
#
# COMPACT_ATOMS: atom_id res chain seq x y z
N MET A 1 -26.60 -27.18 4.01
CA MET A 1 -27.43 -27.96 3.06
C MET A 1 -28.91 -27.65 3.34
N PHE A 2 -29.50 -26.70 2.62
CA PHE A 2 -30.97 -26.55 2.61
C PHE A 2 -31.52 -27.41 1.47
N SER A 3 -32.54 -28.22 1.76
CA SER A 3 -33.17 -29.09 0.76
C SER A 3 -33.88 -28.24 -0.31
N PRO A 4 -33.72 -28.52 -1.62
CA PRO A 4 -34.38 -27.79 -2.71
C PRO A 4 -35.91 -27.72 -2.58
N SER A 5 -36.51 -28.67 -1.86
CA SER A 5 -37.94 -28.70 -1.57
C SER A 5 -38.40 -27.58 -0.63
N ILE A 6 -37.54 -27.09 0.27
CA ILE A 6 -37.88 -26.02 1.23
C ILE A 6 -37.93 -24.67 0.54
N GLY A 7 -36.98 -24.38 -0.36
CA GLY A 7 -36.94 -23.13 -1.12
C GLY A 7 -38.20 -22.94 -2.00
N ARG A 8 -38.68 -24.01 -2.61
CA ARG A 8 -39.92 -23.99 -3.41
C ARG A 8 -41.16 -23.70 -2.55
N GLN A 9 -41.25 -24.29 -1.36
CA GLN A 9 -42.38 -24.09 -0.46
C GLN A 9 -42.45 -22.64 0.07
N LEU A 10 -41.30 -22.01 0.32
CA LEU A 10 -41.25 -20.63 0.80
C LEU A 10 -41.65 -19.62 -0.29
N LEU A 11 -41.30 -19.89 -1.55
CA LEU A 11 -41.76 -19.12 -2.72
C LEU A 11 -43.28 -19.24 -2.91
N GLU A 12 -43.83 -20.45 -2.84
CA GLU A 12 -45.28 -20.67 -2.98
C GLU A 12 -46.10 -20.03 -1.85
N LEU A 13 -45.50 -19.83 -0.67
CA LEU A 13 -46.10 -19.14 0.47
C LEU A 13 -45.88 -17.62 0.48
N GLY A 14 -45.13 -17.07 -0.49
CA GLY A 14 -44.84 -15.63 -0.60
C GLY A 14 -43.97 -15.07 0.53
N LEU A 15 -43.20 -15.93 1.20
CA LEU A 15 -42.34 -15.55 2.34
C LEU A 15 -40.95 -15.08 1.90
N ILE A 16 -40.56 -15.41 0.67
CA ILE A 16 -39.32 -14.98 -0.01
C ILE A 16 -39.64 -14.80 -1.50
N ASP A 17 -38.88 -13.98 -2.21
CA ASP A 17 -38.99 -13.84 -3.67
C ASP A 17 -37.85 -14.58 -4.43
N GLU A 18 -37.87 -14.53 -5.76
CA GLU A 18 -36.83 -15.18 -6.58
C GLU A 18 -35.44 -14.58 -6.36
N ILE A 19 -35.36 -13.31 -5.93
CA ILE A 19 -34.11 -12.62 -5.64
C ILE A 19 -33.50 -13.19 -4.35
N ASP A 20 -34.30 -13.37 -3.31
CA ASP A 20 -33.87 -14.00 -2.05
C ASP A 20 -33.32 -15.43 -2.26
N LEU A 21 -33.93 -16.21 -3.16
CA LEU A 21 -33.48 -17.57 -3.48
C LEU A 21 -32.15 -17.60 -4.25
N HIS A 22 -31.86 -16.54 -5.01
CA HIS A 22 -30.61 -16.39 -5.76
C HIS A 22 -29.45 -15.88 -4.90
N ILE A 23 -29.75 -15.11 -3.83
CA ILE A 23 -28.73 -14.53 -2.94
C ILE A 23 -28.31 -15.50 -1.83
N ALA A 24 -29.23 -16.33 -1.32
CA ALA A 24 -28.93 -17.24 -0.20
C ALA A 24 -27.76 -18.24 -0.44
N PRO A 25 -27.53 -18.78 -1.64
CA PRO A 25 -26.37 -19.65 -1.91
C PRO A 25 -25.04 -18.89 -2.09
N VAL A 26 -25.09 -17.57 -2.35
CA VAL A 26 -23.90 -16.71 -2.49
C VAL A 26 -23.37 -16.29 -1.11
N LEU A 27 -24.25 -16.10 -0.12
CA LEU A 27 -23.88 -15.69 1.24
C LEU A 27 -23.35 -16.81 2.14
N LEU A 28 -23.54 -18.09 1.80
CA LEU A 28 -23.19 -19.23 2.68
C LEU A 28 -21.95 -20.02 2.26
N GLY A 29 -21.14 -19.50 1.34
CA GLY A 29 -19.73 -19.85 1.19
C GLY A 29 -19.38 -21.21 0.59
N GLU A 30 -20.23 -22.25 0.60
CA GLU A 30 -19.95 -23.53 -0.07
C GLU A 30 -21.21 -24.28 -0.57
N GLY A 31 -21.29 -24.53 -1.87
CA GLY A 31 -22.30 -25.40 -2.46
C GLY A 31 -22.18 -25.62 -3.97
N THR A 32 -21.63 -26.76 -4.39
CA THR A 32 -21.61 -27.24 -5.78
C THR A 32 -23.04 -27.45 -6.33
N ARG A 33 -23.35 -26.86 -7.49
CA ARG A 33 -24.58 -27.13 -8.25
C ARG A 33 -24.54 -28.56 -8.82
N ARG A 34 -25.43 -29.43 -8.37
CA ARG A 34 -25.85 -30.61 -9.15
C ARG A 34 -27.17 -30.28 -9.85
N HIS A 35 -27.11 -30.00 -11.14
CA HIS A 35 -28.26 -30.10 -12.02
C HIS A 35 -28.54 -31.58 -12.23
N ASP A 36 -29.68 -32.08 -11.74
CA ASP A 36 -30.19 -33.38 -12.17
C ASP A 36 -31.31 -33.13 -13.18
N ALA A 37 -31.05 -33.59 -14.40
CA ALA A 37 -31.90 -33.41 -15.57
C ALA A 37 -32.63 -34.71 -15.88
N GLY A 38 -33.92 -34.63 -16.19
CA GLY A 38 -34.62 -35.66 -16.97
C GLY A 38 -35.35 -34.97 -18.12
N MET A 39 -35.21 -35.32 -19.40
CA MET A 39 -34.51 -36.38 -20.12
C MET A 39 -34.11 -35.79 -21.49
N LEU A 40 -32.97 -36.10 -22.16
CA LEU A 40 -32.49 -37.36 -22.72
C LEU A 40 -30.96 -37.25 -23.02
N SER A 41 -30.21 -38.33 -22.78
CA SER A 41 -28.75 -38.50 -23.04
C SER A 41 -28.46 -39.14 -24.44
N PRO A 42 -27.21 -39.55 -24.78
CA PRO A 42 -25.93 -38.85 -25.07
C PRO A 42 -25.44 -39.28 -26.52
N PRO A 43 -24.16 -39.22 -27.01
CA PRO A 43 -22.86 -39.00 -26.36
C PRO A 43 -21.77 -38.18 -27.10
N ALA A 44 -20.71 -37.88 -26.34
CA ALA A 44 -19.28 -37.90 -26.68
C ALA A 44 -18.70 -37.06 -27.85
N ALA A 45 -17.57 -36.44 -27.48
CA ALA A 45 -16.30 -36.44 -28.22
C ALA A 45 -16.04 -35.41 -29.33
N ILE A 46 -14.91 -34.71 -29.11
CA ILE A 46 -13.81 -34.50 -30.06
C ILE A 46 -13.96 -33.33 -31.07
N LEU A 47 -13.05 -32.36 -30.88
CA LEU A 47 -12.31 -31.62 -31.91
C LEU A 47 -12.56 -32.09 -33.35
N ARG A 48 -13.16 -31.25 -34.20
CA ARG A 48 -12.76 -31.14 -35.61
C ARG A 48 -13.24 -29.83 -36.22
N ARG A 49 -12.26 -28.96 -36.39
CA ARG A 49 -12.19 -27.87 -37.37
C ARG A 49 -12.86 -28.33 -38.68
N HIS A 50 -13.88 -27.61 -39.12
CA HIS A 50 -14.50 -27.82 -40.42
C HIS A 50 -13.45 -27.60 -41.53
N VAL A 51 -13.06 -28.70 -42.18
CA VAL A 51 -12.61 -28.71 -43.57
C VAL A 51 -13.89 -28.72 -44.40
N GLY A 52 -14.19 -27.62 -45.06
CA GLY A 52 -15.20 -27.57 -46.12
C GLY A 52 -14.54 -27.96 -47.43
N ASP A 53 -15.02 -29.05 -48.04
CA ASP A 53 -14.63 -29.45 -49.38
C ASP A 53 -15.87 -29.68 -50.25
N GLY A 54 -15.80 -29.18 -51.49
CA GLY A 54 -16.65 -29.53 -52.63
C GLY A 54 -17.70 -28.50 -53.09
N PRO A 55 -18.08 -28.51 -54.39
CA PRO A 55 -17.23 -28.65 -55.58
C PRO A 55 -17.62 -27.67 -56.74
N GLY A 56 -16.73 -27.44 -57.70
CA GLY A 56 -17.08 -26.81 -58.99
C GLY A 56 -15.87 -26.30 -59.80
N GLY A 57 -15.66 -26.87 -61.00
CA GLY A 57 -14.62 -26.45 -61.97
C GLY A 57 -14.76 -25.00 -62.44
N ILE A 58 -13.87 -24.38 -63.21
CA ILE A 58 -13.21 -24.85 -64.45
C ILE A 58 -12.06 -23.88 -64.82
N ALA A 59 -10.96 -24.43 -65.35
CA ALA A 59 -10.04 -23.92 -66.39
C ALA A 59 -9.29 -22.55 -66.26
N GLY A 60 -7.97 -22.61 -66.49
CA GLY A 60 -7.17 -21.51 -67.05
C GLY A 60 -5.75 -21.41 -66.51
N GLY A 61 -4.74 -21.85 -67.28
CA GLY A 61 -3.34 -21.85 -66.85
C GLY A 61 -2.52 -20.60 -67.21
N ARG A 62 -1.39 -20.38 -66.51
CA ARG A 62 -0.05 -20.02 -67.05
C ARG A 62 0.95 -19.62 -65.95
N ALA A 63 2.15 -20.19 -66.06
CA ALA A 63 3.51 -19.64 -65.85
C ALA A 63 3.90 -18.81 -64.59
N ALA A 64 4.82 -19.40 -63.80
CA ALA A 64 6.09 -18.89 -63.26
C ALA A 64 6.25 -17.43 -62.76
N ALA A 65 6.62 -17.28 -61.47
CA ALA A 65 7.80 -16.53 -61.00
C ALA A 65 8.12 -16.86 -59.51
N PRO A 66 9.40 -16.91 -59.07
CA PRO A 66 9.81 -17.24 -57.71
C PRO A 66 10.10 -16.00 -56.86
N GLY A 67 10.07 -16.17 -55.52
CA GLY A 67 10.88 -15.36 -54.60
C GLY A 67 10.13 -14.31 -53.79
N LEU A 68 9.56 -14.71 -52.65
CA LEU A 68 9.44 -13.91 -51.43
C LEU A 68 9.53 -14.87 -50.22
N GLU A 69 10.76 -15.22 -49.84
CA GLU A 69 11.09 -15.68 -48.48
C GLU A 69 10.92 -14.47 -47.54
N GLY A 70 10.36 -14.55 -46.35
CA GLY A 70 9.72 -15.63 -45.64
C GLY A 70 9.11 -15.02 -44.37
N HIS A 71 7.79 -14.92 -44.32
CA HIS A 71 7.07 -14.89 -43.05
C HIS A 71 6.41 -16.25 -42.96
N VAL A 72 7.08 -17.20 -42.32
CA VAL A 72 6.56 -18.55 -42.14
C VAL A 72 5.51 -18.46 -41.05
N PRO A 73 4.19 -18.61 -41.33
CA PRO A 73 3.21 -18.69 -40.27
C PRO A 73 3.54 -19.91 -39.42
N VAL A 74 3.56 -19.75 -38.10
CA VAL A 74 3.79 -20.84 -37.16
C VAL A 74 2.80 -21.97 -37.48
N GLY A 75 3.32 -23.07 -38.02
CA GLY A 75 2.52 -24.24 -38.34
C GLY A 75 1.94 -24.87 -37.08
N GLN A 76 0.95 -25.77 -37.25
CA GLN A 76 0.33 -26.54 -36.15
C GLN A 76 1.36 -27.28 -35.25
N VAL A 77 2.56 -27.53 -35.78
CA VAL A 77 3.73 -28.10 -35.07
C VAL A 77 4.35 -27.12 -34.06
N GLY A 78 4.41 -25.82 -34.36
CA GLY A 78 4.97 -24.81 -33.46
C GLY A 78 4.07 -24.54 -32.25
N VAL A 79 2.75 -24.56 -32.43
CA VAL A 79 1.78 -24.43 -31.32
C VAL A 79 1.85 -25.63 -30.36
N GLU A 80 2.03 -26.85 -30.88
CA GLU A 80 2.18 -28.01 -29.99
C GLU A 80 3.53 -28.00 -29.26
N ALA A 81 4.61 -27.61 -29.93
CA ALA A 81 5.91 -27.43 -29.28
C ALA A 81 5.87 -26.36 -28.17
N PHE A 82 5.14 -25.26 -28.39
CA PHE A 82 4.87 -24.25 -27.36
C PHE A 82 4.13 -24.84 -26.16
N ARG A 83 3.04 -25.58 -26.39
CA ARG A 83 2.28 -26.25 -25.31
C ARG A 83 3.11 -27.26 -24.53
N ILE A 84 4.02 -27.97 -25.21
CA ILE A 84 4.98 -28.87 -24.55
C ILE A 84 5.89 -28.06 -23.64
N ALA A 85 6.45 -26.94 -24.11
CA ALA A 85 7.31 -26.08 -23.31
C ALA A 85 6.57 -25.53 -22.06
N VAL A 86 5.32 -25.07 -22.21
CA VAL A 86 4.48 -24.62 -21.07
C VAL A 86 4.30 -25.73 -20.03
N ARG A 87 3.97 -26.97 -20.46
CA ARG A 87 3.86 -28.12 -19.55
C ARG A 87 5.19 -28.44 -18.86
N GLN A 88 6.31 -28.35 -19.58
CA GLN A 88 7.63 -28.63 -19.01
C GLN A 88 8.06 -27.60 -17.96
N VAL A 89 7.70 -26.32 -18.12
CA VAL A 89 7.97 -25.30 -17.09
C VAL A 89 7.38 -25.70 -15.73
N THR A 90 6.16 -26.24 -15.73
CA THR A 90 5.46 -26.64 -14.49
C THR A 90 5.87 -28.02 -13.97
N GLN A 91 6.18 -28.97 -14.86
CA GLN A 91 6.39 -30.38 -14.49
C GLN A 91 7.85 -30.79 -14.35
N ALA A 92 8.77 -30.16 -15.09
CA ALA A 92 10.18 -30.50 -15.08
C ALA A 92 10.90 -29.88 -13.89
N ARG A 93 12.17 -30.28 -13.66
CA ARG A 93 13.06 -29.72 -12.62
C ARG A 93 14.43 -29.36 -13.21
N GLY A 94 15.15 -28.47 -12.53
CA GLY A 94 16.52 -28.07 -12.87
C GLY A 94 16.69 -27.67 -14.35
N ALA A 95 17.72 -28.21 -15.00
CA ALA A 95 18.09 -27.87 -16.36
C ALA A 95 16.99 -28.12 -17.42
N GLU A 96 16.11 -29.11 -17.22
CA GLU A 96 15.00 -29.35 -18.16
C GLU A 96 13.98 -28.20 -18.10
N ARG A 97 13.69 -27.70 -16.88
CA ARG A 97 12.82 -26.54 -16.68
C ARG A 97 13.43 -25.28 -17.28
N GLU A 98 14.72 -25.03 -17.04
CA GLU A 98 15.44 -23.91 -17.65
C GLU A 98 15.41 -23.96 -19.17
N GLY A 99 15.62 -25.15 -19.76
CA GLY A 99 15.51 -25.34 -21.20
C GLY A 99 14.10 -25.04 -21.72
N ALA A 100 13.05 -25.38 -20.96
CA ALA A 100 11.67 -25.04 -21.32
C ALA A 100 11.40 -23.54 -21.25
N LEU A 101 11.92 -22.84 -20.24
CA LEU A 101 11.82 -21.38 -20.11
C LEU A 101 12.48 -20.67 -21.29
N ARG A 102 13.69 -21.06 -21.68
CA ARG A 102 14.39 -20.49 -22.85
C ARG A 102 13.61 -20.72 -24.15
N ARG A 103 13.02 -21.91 -24.33
CA ARG A 103 12.13 -22.19 -25.48
C ARG A 103 10.90 -21.29 -25.52
N LEU A 104 10.27 -21.02 -24.37
CA LEU A 104 9.15 -20.06 -24.31
C LEU A 104 9.57 -18.66 -24.72
N ALA A 105 10.75 -18.19 -24.31
CA ALA A 105 11.30 -16.93 -24.78
C ALA A 105 11.52 -16.92 -26.30
N GLU A 106 12.11 -17.99 -26.85
CA GLU A 106 12.32 -18.11 -28.30
C GLU A 106 11.00 -18.02 -29.08
N PHE A 107 9.95 -18.70 -28.60
CA PHE A 107 8.62 -18.61 -29.20
C PHE A 107 8.02 -17.19 -29.11
N GLY A 108 8.08 -16.55 -27.95
CA GLY A 108 7.55 -15.18 -27.77
C GLY A 108 8.37 -14.10 -28.50
N ALA A 109 9.66 -14.34 -28.73
CA ALA A 109 10.50 -13.49 -29.55
C ALA A 109 10.20 -13.65 -31.05
N ALA A 110 9.97 -14.89 -31.50
CA ALA A 110 9.69 -15.22 -32.89
C ALA A 110 8.27 -14.87 -33.34
N ASP A 111 7.28 -14.95 -32.44
CA ASP A 111 5.88 -14.71 -32.74
C ASP A 111 5.25 -13.76 -31.71
N PRO A 112 4.91 -12.51 -32.10
CA PRO A 112 4.22 -11.56 -31.24
C PRO A 112 2.90 -12.10 -30.65
N ALA A 113 2.21 -13.02 -31.34
CA ALA A 113 0.96 -13.61 -30.85
C ALA A 113 1.16 -14.57 -29.68
N LEU A 114 2.36 -15.19 -29.57
CA LEU A 114 2.71 -16.09 -28.46
C LEU A 114 3.43 -15.38 -27.32
N ARG A 115 3.76 -14.09 -27.47
CA ARG A 115 4.54 -13.34 -26.49
C ARG A 115 3.83 -13.19 -25.15
N GLN A 116 2.55 -12.85 -25.16
CA GLN A 116 1.73 -12.76 -23.95
C GLN A 116 1.59 -14.15 -23.29
N ASP A 117 1.24 -15.18 -24.06
CA ASP A 117 1.10 -16.55 -23.55
C ASP A 117 2.41 -17.07 -22.93
N ALA A 118 3.55 -16.73 -23.52
CA ALA A 118 4.86 -17.08 -22.98
C ALA A 118 5.12 -16.38 -21.64
N ALA A 119 4.83 -15.07 -21.57
CA ALA A 119 4.96 -14.29 -20.34
C ALA A 119 4.03 -14.81 -19.24
N ASP A 120 2.78 -15.14 -19.56
CA ASP A 120 1.78 -15.69 -18.63
C ASP A 120 2.23 -17.03 -18.05
N ALA A 121 2.77 -17.92 -18.88
CA ALA A 121 3.30 -19.21 -18.44
C ALA A 121 4.50 -19.04 -17.49
N ILE A 122 5.39 -18.08 -17.76
CA ILE A 122 6.54 -17.76 -16.90
C ILE A 122 6.07 -17.13 -15.58
N CYS A 123 5.13 -16.19 -15.63
CA CYS A 123 4.55 -15.55 -14.45
C CYS A 123 3.82 -16.55 -13.55
N ALA A 124 3.06 -17.48 -14.15
CA ALA A 124 2.39 -18.55 -13.41
C ALA A 124 3.39 -19.44 -12.64
N TYR A 125 4.55 -19.73 -13.24
CA TYR A 125 5.62 -20.44 -12.55
C TYR A 125 6.23 -19.62 -11.42
N LEU A 126 6.54 -18.35 -11.64
CA LEU A 126 7.11 -17.45 -10.63
C LEU A 126 6.18 -17.24 -9.43
N ARG A 127 4.86 -17.27 -9.63
CA ARG A 127 3.84 -17.20 -8.57
C ARG A 127 3.70 -18.49 -7.75
N THR A 128 4.26 -19.61 -8.18
CA THR A 128 4.27 -20.81 -7.34
C THR A 128 5.15 -20.57 -6.10
N PRO A 129 4.76 -21.04 -4.90
CA PRO A 129 5.56 -20.86 -3.70
C PRO A 129 6.92 -21.57 -3.86
N PRO A 130 8.04 -20.93 -3.48
CA PRO A 130 9.33 -21.59 -3.49
C PRO A 130 9.33 -22.75 -2.49
N ALA A 131 10.14 -23.78 -2.73
CA ALA A 131 10.27 -24.90 -1.80
C ALA A 131 10.65 -24.40 -0.38
N ALA A 132 10.05 -24.99 0.66
CA ALA A 132 10.04 -24.50 2.04
C ALA A 132 11.41 -24.17 2.66
N THR A 133 12.51 -24.68 2.10
CA THR A 133 13.89 -24.39 2.55
C THR A 133 14.44 -23.04 2.10
N ALA A 134 13.77 -22.32 1.18
CA ALA A 134 14.29 -21.08 0.58
C ALA A 134 13.85 -19.77 1.27
N VAL A 135 12.89 -19.82 2.19
CA VAL A 135 12.23 -18.59 2.73
C VAL A 135 12.88 -18.08 4.03
N ALA A 136 13.74 -18.87 4.67
CA ALA A 136 14.47 -18.46 5.86
C ALA A 136 15.74 -17.67 5.50
N GLY A 137 15.57 -16.35 5.26
CA GLY A 137 16.60 -15.31 5.32
C GLY A 137 17.80 -15.44 4.36
N ALA A 138 17.89 -14.58 3.34
CA ALA A 138 19.05 -14.36 2.45
C ALA A 138 19.68 -15.60 1.73
N GLY A 139 19.34 -16.82 2.13
CA GLY A 139 19.82 -18.11 1.61
C GLY A 139 18.90 -18.74 0.57
N ALA A 140 17.93 -17.99 0.02
CA ALA A 140 17.12 -18.42 -1.13
C ALA A 140 17.97 -18.78 -2.37
N ALA A 141 19.26 -18.43 -2.33
CA ALA A 141 20.18 -18.57 -3.44
C ALA A 141 20.68 -19.99 -3.74
N ASP A 142 20.66 -20.89 -2.75
CA ASP A 142 21.38 -22.17 -2.80
C ASP A 142 20.47 -23.41 -2.91
N GLY A 143 19.15 -23.20 -3.02
CA GLY A 143 18.19 -24.28 -3.24
C GLY A 143 18.05 -24.69 -4.71
N GLU A 144 17.69 -25.95 -4.97
CA GLU A 144 17.48 -26.49 -6.33
C GLU A 144 16.44 -25.70 -7.19
N ASP A 145 15.58 -24.90 -6.56
CA ASP A 145 14.55 -24.08 -7.23
C ASP A 145 15.00 -22.63 -7.51
N GLY A 146 16.15 -22.20 -6.98
CA GLY A 146 16.65 -20.83 -7.09
C GLY A 146 17.10 -20.45 -8.51
N GLU A 147 17.98 -21.26 -9.11
CA GLU A 147 18.46 -21.01 -10.48
C GLU A 147 17.34 -21.01 -11.53
N PRO A 148 16.41 -21.98 -11.56
CA PRO A 148 15.30 -21.94 -12.50
C PRO A 148 14.39 -20.71 -12.35
N ARG A 149 14.21 -20.18 -11.13
CA ARG A 149 13.44 -18.93 -10.90
C ARG A 149 14.18 -17.69 -11.36
N ARG A 150 15.49 -17.60 -11.12
CA ARG A 150 16.33 -16.52 -11.68
C ARG A 150 16.28 -16.55 -13.19
N GLU A 151 16.39 -17.74 -13.78
CA GLU A 151 16.30 -17.91 -15.23
C GLU A 151 14.92 -17.52 -15.76
N ALA A 152 13.84 -17.94 -15.10
CA ALA A 152 12.49 -17.52 -15.45
C ALA A 152 12.34 -16.00 -15.47
N LEU A 153 12.89 -15.30 -14.45
CA LEU A 153 12.86 -13.85 -14.40
C LEU A 153 13.71 -13.21 -15.51
N ARG A 154 14.91 -13.73 -15.80
CA ARG A 154 15.76 -13.26 -16.92
C ARG A 154 15.06 -13.40 -18.27
N VAL A 155 14.42 -14.55 -18.50
CA VAL A 155 13.66 -14.86 -19.71
C VAL A 155 12.45 -13.93 -19.83
N LEU A 156 11.72 -13.70 -18.74
CA LEU A 156 10.62 -12.73 -18.70
C LEU A 156 11.10 -11.32 -19.07
N VAL A 157 12.18 -10.84 -18.43
CA VAL A 157 12.78 -9.52 -18.73
C VAL A 157 13.17 -9.40 -20.21
N GLY A 158 13.69 -10.47 -20.82
CA GLY A 158 13.97 -10.52 -22.25
C GLY A 158 12.74 -10.31 -23.13
N LEU A 159 11.57 -10.83 -22.72
CA LEU A 159 10.29 -10.64 -23.42
C LEU A 159 9.70 -9.24 -23.23
N LEU A 160 10.01 -8.58 -22.10
CA LEU A 160 9.49 -7.26 -21.75
C LEU A 160 10.33 -6.10 -22.31
N ARG A 161 11.58 -6.34 -22.70
CA ARG A 161 12.42 -5.29 -23.26
C ARG A 161 11.94 -4.88 -24.65
N PRO A 162 11.86 -3.57 -24.94
CA PRO A 162 11.52 -3.11 -26.28
C PRO A 162 12.55 -3.64 -27.29
N ALA A 163 12.09 -4.00 -28.48
CA ALA A 163 12.98 -4.44 -29.55
C ALA A 163 13.99 -3.32 -29.86
N SER A 164 15.28 -3.62 -29.73
CA SER A 164 16.37 -2.66 -29.92
C SER A 164 16.30 -2.03 -31.33
N GLY A 165 15.96 -0.73 -31.40
CA GLY A 165 15.85 0.02 -32.65
C GLY A 165 14.54 0.78 -32.86
N ALA A 166 13.55 0.66 -31.98
CA ALA A 166 12.37 1.53 -31.99
C ALA A 166 12.77 2.95 -31.56
N SER A 167 12.93 3.86 -32.52
CA SER A 167 13.08 5.28 -32.22
C SER A 167 11.76 5.82 -31.65
N GLU A 168 11.85 6.86 -30.81
CA GLU A 168 10.68 7.60 -30.30
C GLU A 168 9.88 8.30 -31.43
N ASP A 169 10.42 8.30 -32.66
CA ASP A 169 9.82 8.86 -33.88
C ASP A 169 9.08 7.82 -34.75
N ALA A 170 9.01 6.55 -34.35
CA ALA A 170 8.23 5.56 -35.08
C ALA A 170 6.72 5.80 -34.83
N GLY A 171 6.07 6.43 -35.80
CA GLY A 171 4.61 6.65 -35.79
C GLY A 171 3.81 5.37 -35.45
N ALA A 172 2.58 5.59 -34.96
CA ALA A 172 1.65 4.68 -34.28
C ALA A 172 1.21 3.38 -34.99
N GLY A 173 2.05 2.74 -35.82
CA GLY A 173 1.68 1.61 -36.66
C GLY A 173 2.54 0.35 -36.54
N GLY A 174 3.47 0.25 -35.58
CA GLY A 174 4.38 -0.91 -35.51
C GLY A 174 4.99 -1.25 -34.14
N ALA A 175 4.52 -0.65 -33.05
CA ALA A 175 4.91 -1.09 -31.72
C ALA A 175 4.37 -2.52 -31.50
N SER A 176 5.25 -3.44 -31.08
CA SER A 176 4.79 -4.73 -30.58
C SER A 176 3.77 -4.49 -29.46
N PRO A 177 2.66 -5.24 -29.39
CA PRO A 177 1.71 -5.09 -28.30
C PRO A 177 2.47 -5.32 -26.98
N GLY A 178 2.35 -4.36 -26.06
CA GLY A 178 3.01 -4.45 -24.76
C GLY A 178 2.52 -5.66 -23.99
N VAL A 179 3.36 -6.17 -23.10
CA VAL A 179 3.09 -7.41 -22.35
C VAL A 179 2.53 -7.08 -20.98
N VAL A 180 1.44 -7.73 -20.60
CA VAL A 180 0.87 -7.66 -19.25
C VAL A 180 1.56 -8.69 -18.37
N VAL A 181 1.90 -8.29 -17.14
CA VAL A 181 2.60 -9.13 -16.16
C VAL A 181 1.75 -9.23 -14.90
N ASP A 182 1.46 -10.46 -14.46
CA ASP A 182 0.86 -10.73 -13.15
C ASP A 182 1.79 -11.60 -12.30
N LEU A 183 2.50 -10.93 -11.39
CA LEU A 183 3.39 -11.53 -10.40
C LEU A 183 2.82 -11.38 -8.98
N SER A 184 1.51 -11.19 -8.85
CA SER A 184 0.87 -11.01 -7.55
C SER A 184 1.15 -12.21 -6.62
N GLY A 185 1.53 -11.93 -5.37
CA GLY A 185 1.92 -12.91 -4.37
C GLY A 185 3.25 -13.64 -4.64
N ALA A 186 4.00 -13.27 -5.69
CA ALA A 186 5.27 -13.93 -6.01
C ALA A 186 6.37 -13.59 -4.99
N ILE A 187 7.37 -14.45 -4.93
CA ILE A 187 8.64 -14.21 -4.24
C ILE A 187 9.73 -14.07 -5.29
N LEU A 188 10.30 -12.87 -5.39
CA LEU A 188 11.31 -12.52 -6.38
C LEU A 188 12.62 -12.17 -5.69
N VAL A 189 13.73 -12.67 -6.20
CA VAL A 189 15.07 -12.44 -5.67
C VAL A 189 15.89 -11.70 -6.72
N GLU A 190 16.48 -10.57 -6.33
CA GLU A 190 17.33 -9.73 -7.19
C GLU A 190 16.65 -9.34 -8.52
N ALA A 191 15.41 -8.87 -8.43
CA ALA A 191 14.60 -8.58 -9.60
C ALA A 191 15.05 -7.30 -10.31
N ASP A 192 15.50 -7.42 -11.56
CA ASP A 192 15.85 -6.30 -12.44
C ASP A 192 14.92 -6.25 -13.65
N LEU A 193 13.90 -5.40 -13.56
CA LEU A 193 12.99 -5.05 -14.64
C LEU A 193 13.35 -3.68 -15.25
N GLY A 194 14.60 -3.24 -15.09
CA GLY A 194 15.07 -1.98 -15.64
C GLY A 194 14.99 -1.92 -17.17
N GLY A 195 14.48 -0.82 -17.70
CA GLY A 195 14.29 -0.57 -19.12
C GLY A 195 13.23 -1.46 -19.80
N CYS A 196 12.41 -2.18 -19.03
CA CYS A 196 11.30 -2.97 -19.56
C CYS A 196 10.09 -2.09 -19.92
N GLU A 197 9.27 -2.56 -20.86
CA GLU A 197 7.96 -1.98 -21.17
C GLU A 197 6.85 -2.94 -20.75
N LEU A 198 5.92 -2.47 -19.92
CA LEU A 198 4.83 -3.26 -19.34
C LEU A 198 3.49 -2.62 -19.68
N ALA A 199 2.62 -3.35 -20.39
CA ALA A 199 1.26 -2.89 -20.73
C ALA A 199 0.30 -2.93 -19.53
N GLY A 200 0.68 -3.64 -18.48
CA GLY A 200 0.01 -3.69 -17.21
C GLY A 200 0.85 -4.54 -16.27
N ALA A 201 0.97 -4.15 -15.02
CA ALA A 201 1.89 -4.80 -14.09
C ALA A 201 1.25 -4.98 -12.72
N ARG A 202 0.98 -6.22 -12.34
CA ARG A 202 0.46 -6.56 -11.01
C ARG A 202 1.55 -7.21 -10.17
N PHE A 203 1.93 -6.50 -9.11
CA PHE A 203 2.87 -6.90 -8.06
C PHE A 203 2.20 -6.88 -6.68
N ALA A 204 0.87 -6.96 -6.62
CA ALA A 204 0.15 -6.97 -5.35
C ALA A 204 0.68 -8.12 -4.46
N ASP A 205 0.96 -7.85 -3.19
CA ASP A 205 1.49 -8.84 -2.23
C ASP A 205 2.83 -9.50 -2.65
N THR A 206 3.54 -8.95 -3.64
CA THR A 206 4.82 -9.50 -4.08
C THR A 206 5.90 -9.21 -3.04
N ARG A 207 6.73 -10.20 -2.72
CA ARG A 207 7.91 -10.04 -1.86
C ARG A 207 9.17 -10.01 -2.69
N PHE A 208 9.86 -8.87 -2.67
CA PHE A 208 11.13 -8.64 -3.34
C PHE A 208 12.28 -8.76 -2.34
N PHE A 209 13.17 -9.71 -2.56
CA PHE A 209 14.39 -9.93 -1.79
C PHE A 209 15.62 -9.47 -2.58
N GLY A 210 16.63 -8.96 -1.87
CA GLY A 210 17.81 -8.38 -2.51
C GLY A 210 17.51 -7.03 -3.18
N ALA A 211 18.46 -6.56 -3.99
CA ALA A 211 18.29 -5.31 -4.74
C ALA A 211 17.24 -5.49 -5.85
N THR A 212 16.29 -4.57 -5.92
CA THR A 212 15.22 -4.56 -6.93
C THR A 212 15.28 -3.29 -7.77
N SER A 213 15.17 -3.44 -9.08
CA SER A 213 15.27 -2.34 -10.04
C SER A 213 14.12 -2.34 -11.03
N PHE A 214 13.46 -1.20 -11.15
CA PHE A 214 12.54 -0.78 -12.21
C PHE A 214 13.08 0.50 -12.89
N ALA A 215 14.40 0.72 -12.83
CA ALA A 215 15.01 1.93 -13.38
C ALA A 215 14.72 2.05 -14.88
N ASP A 216 14.28 3.23 -15.32
CA ASP A 216 13.91 3.53 -16.71
C ASP A 216 12.81 2.62 -17.30
N ALA A 217 12.08 1.87 -16.47
CA ALA A 217 10.95 1.06 -16.91
C ALA A 217 9.77 1.94 -17.35
N ARG A 218 9.03 1.47 -18.35
CA ARG A 218 7.85 2.14 -18.91
C ARG A 218 6.60 1.29 -18.63
N PHE A 219 5.73 1.78 -17.78
CA PHE A 219 4.41 1.21 -17.50
C PHE A 219 3.39 1.95 -18.35
N THR A 220 2.92 1.32 -19.42
CA THR A 220 1.96 1.93 -20.36
C THR A 220 0.50 1.72 -19.96
N GLY A 221 0.23 0.78 -19.05
CA GLY A 221 -1.03 0.66 -18.31
C GLY A 221 -0.79 0.57 -16.81
N ASP A 222 -1.82 0.16 -16.06
CA ASP A 222 -1.81 0.23 -14.59
C ASP A 222 -0.67 -0.57 -13.96
N ALA A 223 -0.09 0.01 -12.91
CA ALA A 223 0.99 -0.59 -12.15
C ALA A 223 0.60 -0.72 -10.66
N VAL A 224 0.29 -1.94 -10.23
CA VAL A 224 -0.23 -2.23 -8.89
C VAL A 224 0.85 -2.87 -8.03
N PHE A 225 1.38 -2.10 -7.07
CA PHE A 225 2.32 -2.54 -6.02
C PHE A 225 1.66 -2.62 -4.64
N ALA A 226 0.33 -2.69 -4.57
CA ALA A 226 -0.41 -2.71 -3.33
C ALA A 226 0.09 -3.84 -2.40
N ARG A 227 0.43 -3.49 -1.15
CA ARG A 227 1.01 -4.43 -0.16
C ARG A 227 2.32 -5.12 -0.57
N ALA A 228 2.98 -4.70 -1.66
CA ALA A 228 4.28 -5.25 -2.04
C ALA A 228 5.33 -4.96 -0.95
N VAL A 229 6.27 -5.90 -0.74
CA VAL A 229 7.33 -5.78 0.27
C VAL A 229 8.69 -5.82 -0.40
N PHE A 230 9.43 -4.71 -0.29
CA PHE A 230 10.81 -4.58 -0.72
C PHE A 230 11.72 -4.75 0.50
N HIS A 231 12.35 -5.93 0.62
CA HIS A 231 13.27 -6.23 1.72
C HIS A 231 14.63 -5.54 1.56
N GLY A 232 15.12 -5.42 0.32
CA GLY A 232 16.36 -4.72 -0.01
C GLY A 232 16.13 -3.34 -0.63
N PRO A 233 17.18 -2.73 -1.21
CA PRO A 233 17.06 -1.47 -1.94
C PRO A 233 16.11 -1.57 -3.14
N ALA A 234 15.23 -0.59 -3.32
CA ALA A 234 14.28 -0.53 -4.43
C ALA A 234 14.51 0.72 -5.28
N ARG A 235 14.80 0.54 -6.57
CA ARG A 235 15.11 1.64 -7.50
C ARG A 235 14.04 1.74 -8.58
N PHE A 236 13.39 2.89 -8.68
CA PHE A 236 12.44 3.27 -9.72
C PHE A 236 12.97 4.42 -10.58
N ASP A 237 14.22 4.85 -10.41
CA ASP A 237 14.75 6.04 -11.07
C ASP A 237 14.45 6.10 -12.56
N GLY A 238 13.95 7.24 -13.04
CA GLY A 238 13.66 7.43 -14.45
C GLY A 238 12.45 6.63 -14.97
N ALA A 239 11.78 5.83 -14.14
CA ALA A 239 10.58 5.11 -14.55
C ALA A 239 9.46 6.06 -15.01
N ARG A 240 8.57 5.55 -15.87
CA ARG A 240 7.43 6.29 -16.42
C ARG A 240 6.16 5.47 -16.21
N PHE A 241 5.19 6.04 -15.52
CA PHE A 241 3.85 5.48 -15.33
C PHE A 241 2.87 6.31 -16.16
N ALA A 242 2.36 5.73 -17.25
CA ALA A 242 1.43 6.39 -18.15
C ALA A 242 -0.02 6.36 -17.61
N ALA A 243 -0.35 5.32 -16.85
CA ALA A 243 -1.63 5.15 -16.16
C ALA A 243 -1.40 5.11 -14.63
N ASP A 244 -2.38 4.62 -13.88
CA ASP A 244 -2.37 4.70 -12.43
C ASP A 244 -1.30 3.80 -11.80
N ALA A 245 -0.63 4.36 -10.78
CA ALA A 245 0.42 3.67 -10.05
C ALA A 245 0.04 3.57 -8.57
N VAL A 246 -0.24 2.35 -8.11
CA VAL A 246 -0.78 2.08 -6.78
C VAL A 246 0.28 1.46 -5.89
N PHE A 247 0.79 2.24 -4.94
CA PHE A 247 1.74 1.83 -3.89
C PHE A 247 1.10 1.75 -2.50
N GLY A 248 -0.24 1.80 -2.41
CA GLY A 248 -0.96 1.72 -1.15
C GLY A 248 -0.49 0.52 -0.30
N ARG A 249 -0.10 0.79 0.95
CA ARG A 249 0.44 -0.21 1.90
C ARG A 249 1.71 -0.94 1.45
N ALA A 250 2.39 -0.48 0.39
CA ALA A 250 3.69 -1.00 0.02
C ALA A 250 4.72 -0.73 1.13
N ARG A 251 5.68 -1.64 1.30
CA ARG A 251 6.67 -1.60 2.38
C ARG A 251 8.07 -1.60 1.81
N PHE A 252 8.80 -0.51 2.01
CA PHE A 252 10.20 -0.36 1.64
C PHE A 252 11.06 -0.48 2.90
N ARG A 253 11.57 -1.69 3.19
CA ARG A 253 12.44 -1.93 4.36
C ARG A 253 13.85 -1.39 4.14
N GLY A 254 14.35 -1.48 2.91
CA GLY A 254 15.60 -0.84 2.49
C GLY A 254 15.39 0.58 1.93
N PRO A 255 16.47 1.25 1.50
CA PRO A 255 16.38 2.52 0.80
C PRO A 255 15.54 2.41 -0.49
N ALA A 256 14.76 3.45 -0.78
CA ALA A 256 13.95 3.52 -2.00
C ALA A 256 14.30 4.78 -2.81
N SER A 257 14.27 4.69 -4.13
CA SER A 257 14.59 5.81 -5.02
C SER A 257 13.57 5.92 -6.13
N PHE A 258 12.92 7.08 -6.22
CA PHE A 258 11.96 7.50 -7.24
C PHE A 258 12.48 8.74 -7.97
N GLU A 259 13.80 8.88 -8.10
CA GLU A 259 14.39 10.06 -8.71
C GLU A 259 13.98 10.16 -10.19
N ARG A 260 13.56 11.36 -10.61
CA ARG A 260 13.17 11.62 -12.01
C ARG A 260 12.09 10.67 -12.53
N VAL A 261 11.26 10.09 -11.66
CA VAL A 261 10.08 9.32 -12.08
C VAL A 261 9.01 10.26 -12.62
N GLY A 262 8.29 9.81 -13.64
CA GLY A 262 7.11 10.51 -14.18
C GLY A 262 5.85 9.71 -13.94
N PHE A 263 4.87 10.30 -13.27
CA PHE A 263 3.51 9.80 -13.11
C PHE A 263 2.57 10.69 -13.94
N ALA A 264 2.06 10.15 -15.04
CA ALA A 264 1.15 10.89 -15.92
C ALA A 264 -0.29 10.93 -15.38
N ALA A 265 -0.71 9.87 -14.68
CA ALA A 265 -2.02 9.75 -14.04
C ALA A 265 -1.88 9.76 -12.50
N MET A 266 -2.74 9.04 -11.78
CA MET A 266 -2.72 9.01 -10.32
C MET A 266 -1.49 8.29 -9.77
N ALA A 267 -0.83 8.91 -8.80
CA ALA A 267 0.21 8.30 -7.99
C ALA A 267 -0.29 8.11 -6.55
N TRP A 268 -0.66 6.88 -6.22
CA TRP A 268 -1.28 6.56 -4.94
C TRP A 268 -0.27 5.90 -4.00
N PHE A 269 0.29 6.68 -3.07
CA PHE A 269 1.12 6.20 -1.96
C PHE A 269 0.39 6.17 -0.61
N GLY A 270 -0.71 6.90 -0.46
CA GLY A 270 -1.46 7.03 0.78
C GLY A 270 -2.58 6.02 0.96
N ARG A 271 -3.62 6.45 1.70
CA ARG A 271 -4.97 5.89 1.70
C ARG A 271 -5.95 7.01 1.38
N GLY A 272 -6.96 6.78 0.55
CA GLY A 272 -8.00 7.76 0.27
C GLY A 272 -8.77 7.33 -0.97
N GLU A 273 -10.08 7.18 -0.82
CA GLU A 273 -11.03 6.88 -1.90
C GLU A 273 -11.99 8.06 -2.01
N GLU A 274 -11.43 9.23 -2.26
CA GLU A 274 -12.23 10.27 -2.90
C GLU A 274 -11.74 10.36 -4.33
N GLU A 275 -12.70 10.23 -5.25
CA GLU A 275 -12.62 10.40 -6.71
C GLU A 275 -12.40 9.17 -7.61
N LEU A 276 -12.89 7.97 -7.25
CA LEU A 276 -13.20 6.96 -8.28
C LEU A 276 -14.64 6.47 -8.07
N TRP A 277 -15.45 6.68 -9.09
CA TRP A 277 -16.88 6.38 -9.06
C TRP A 277 -17.03 4.86 -9.23
N GLU A 278 -18.02 4.24 -8.58
CA GLU A 278 -18.29 2.78 -8.61
C GLU A 278 -18.44 2.18 -10.03
N ASP A 279 -18.52 3.03 -11.06
CA ASP A 279 -18.60 2.65 -12.47
C ASP A 279 -17.23 2.58 -13.19
N ASP A 280 -16.10 2.75 -12.49
CA ASP A 280 -14.76 2.71 -13.11
C ASP A 280 -14.24 1.27 -13.29
N PRO A 281 -13.85 0.84 -14.51
CA PRO A 281 -13.27 -0.48 -14.77
C PRO A 281 -11.95 -0.78 -14.04
N THR A 282 -11.30 0.19 -13.40
CA THR A 282 -10.19 -0.04 -12.45
C THR A 282 -10.63 -0.71 -11.15
N TRP A 283 -11.90 -0.58 -10.75
CA TRP A 283 -12.48 -1.23 -9.57
C TRP A 283 -12.46 -2.76 -9.68
N ASP A 284 -12.85 -3.30 -10.84
CA ASP A 284 -12.81 -4.74 -11.14
C ASP A 284 -11.39 -5.33 -11.06
N ALA A 285 -10.36 -4.51 -11.32
CA ALA A 285 -8.96 -4.93 -11.24
C ALA A 285 -8.43 -5.02 -9.79
N VAL A 286 -9.03 -4.27 -8.85
CA VAL A 286 -8.67 -4.26 -7.42
C VAL A 286 -9.44 -5.34 -6.66
N GLU A 287 -10.73 -5.51 -6.92
CA GLU A 287 -11.60 -6.48 -6.24
C GLU A 287 -11.27 -7.94 -6.62
N GLY A 288 -10.80 -8.18 -7.85
CA GLY A 288 -10.41 -9.50 -8.33
C GLY A 288 -9.14 -10.09 -7.70
N VAL A 289 -8.38 -9.31 -6.94
CA VAL A 289 -7.17 -9.78 -6.25
C VAL A 289 -7.59 -10.44 -4.93
N ARG A 290 -7.66 -11.78 -4.93
CA ARG A 290 -7.67 -12.56 -3.69
C ARG A 290 -6.22 -12.74 -3.20
N PRO A 291 -5.73 -11.94 -2.24
CA PRO A 291 -4.41 -12.16 -1.68
C PRO A 291 -4.31 -13.56 -1.07
N ALA A 292 -3.10 -14.10 -1.02
CA ALA A 292 -2.82 -15.26 -0.20
C ALA A 292 -3.27 -14.98 1.26
N PRO A 293 -3.76 -15.99 1.99
CA PRO A 293 -4.00 -15.86 3.43
C PRO A 293 -2.78 -15.22 4.09
N TRP A 294 -2.99 -14.09 4.74
CA TRP A 294 -1.95 -13.31 5.37
C TRP A 294 -1.57 -13.95 6.71
N ASP A 295 -0.81 -15.04 6.66
CA ASP A 295 -0.11 -15.58 7.82
C ASP A 295 1.30 -14.97 7.86
N GLU A 296 1.44 -13.76 8.44
CA GLU A 296 2.71 -13.35 9.02
C GLU A 296 2.63 -13.48 10.56
N PRO A 297 3.58 -14.19 11.21
CA PRO A 297 3.50 -14.63 12.63
C PRO A 297 3.56 -13.52 13.72
N ASN A 298 3.36 -12.26 13.35
CA ASN A 298 3.93 -11.12 14.08
C ASN A 298 2.88 -10.14 14.64
N GLU A 299 1.74 -10.64 15.13
CA GLU A 299 0.92 -9.90 16.12
C GLU A 299 1.74 -9.51 17.36
N ASP A 300 2.90 -10.16 17.57
CA ASP A 300 3.81 -9.97 18.70
C ASP A 300 5.18 -9.33 18.35
N ASP A 301 5.38 -8.77 17.15
CA ASP A 301 6.68 -8.16 16.77
C ASP A 301 6.84 -6.73 17.32
N PRO A 302 7.74 -6.49 18.30
CA PRO A 302 7.92 -5.20 18.95
C PRO A 302 8.54 -4.12 18.05
N GLY A 303 8.98 -4.46 16.83
CA GLY A 303 9.45 -3.52 15.83
C GLY A 303 8.35 -2.99 14.89
N TRP A 304 7.09 -3.37 15.09
CA TRP A 304 6.05 -3.19 14.07
C TRP A 304 4.77 -2.51 14.57
N PRO A 305 4.48 -1.25 14.18
CA PRO A 305 3.15 -0.69 14.41
C PRO A 305 2.17 -1.30 13.41
N VAL A 306 1.38 -2.29 13.84
CA VAL A 306 0.34 -2.92 13.02
C VAL A 306 -0.73 -1.89 12.66
N ALA A 307 -1.02 -1.78 11.36
CA ALA A 307 -2.39 -1.63 10.89
C ALA A 307 -2.50 -2.44 9.60
N VAL A 308 -2.70 -3.75 9.74
CA VAL A 308 -3.28 -4.55 8.66
C VAL A 308 -4.79 -4.39 8.78
N LEU A 309 -5.41 -4.09 7.64
CA LEU A 309 -6.82 -3.76 7.45
C LEU A 309 -7.31 -4.60 6.27
N MET A 310 -7.82 -5.80 6.47
CA MET A 310 -8.50 -6.56 5.43
C MET A 310 -9.83 -7.11 5.97
N GLY A 311 -10.89 -6.35 5.70
CA GLY A 311 -12.28 -6.70 5.92
C GLY A 311 -13.12 -5.46 5.65
N ASP A 312 -14.22 -5.63 4.90
CA ASP A 312 -15.19 -4.61 4.48
C ASP A 312 -15.25 -3.46 5.48
N TYR A 313 -14.81 -2.24 5.12
CA TYR A 313 -15.25 -0.96 5.68
C TYR A 313 -14.42 0.19 5.07
N GLN A 314 -15.01 0.83 4.06
CA GLN A 314 -14.59 2.07 3.42
C GLN A 314 -15.24 3.28 4.14
N GLY A 315 -15.10 3.33 5.48
CA GLY A 315 -15.59 4.41 6.32
C GLY A 315 -14.44 5.26 6.89
N TRP A 316 -14.66 6.57 6.96
CA TRP A 316 -13.70 7.63 7.30
C TRP A 316 -13.08 7.56 8.70
N GLU A 317 -13.55 6.69 9.58
CA GLU A 317 -13.19 6.72 11.01
C GLU A 317 -12.14 5.66 11.41
N GLU A 318 -11.60 4.90 10.45
CA GLU A 318 -10.97 3.63 10.79
C GLU A 318 -9.50 3.44 10.32
N GLY A 319 -8.50 4.00 11.03
CA GLY A 319 -7.13 3.45 11.12
C GLY A 319 -6.20 3.48 9.88
N GLY A 320 -4.93 3.14 10.07
CA GLY A 320 -3.83 3.29 9.08
C GLY A 320 -3.94 2.35 7.87
N ASP A 321 -3.34 2.60 6.70
CA ASP A 321 -1.90 2.60 6.53
C ASP A 321 -1.56 2.97 5.07
N GLY A 322 -0.85 4.08 4.82
CA GLY A 322 -0.27 4.36 3.51
C GLY A 322 1.00 3.51 3.27
N ALA A 323 1.74 3.80 2.21
CA ALA A 323 3.05 3.23 1.97
C ALA A 323 4.02 3.55 3.12
N ARG A 324 4.89 2.61 3.44
CA ARG A 324 5.88 2.74 4.51
C ARG A 324 7.29 2.69 3.96
N PHE A 325 8.07 3.72 4.25
CA PHE A 325 9.48 3.82 3.94
C PHE A 325 10.27 3.70 5.24
N GLY A 326 10.84 2.52 5.50
CA GLY A 326 11.79 2.33 6.60
C GLY A 326 13.16 2.91 6.26
N GLY A 327 13.66 2.64 5.06
CA GLY A 327 14.89 3.27 4.57
C GLY A 327 14.67 4.72 4.11
N ALA A 328 15.78 5.42 3.88
CA ALA A 328 15.75 6.73 3.24
C ALA A 328 15.09 6.64 1.86
N VAL A 329 14.30 7.65 1.50
CA VAL A 329 13.61 7.72 0.21
C VAL A 329 13.85 9.04 -0.50
N SER A 330 14.12 8.96 -1.81
CA SER A 330 14.25 10.13 -2.67
C SER A 330 13.15 10.18 -3.73
N PHE A 331 12.42 11.29 -3.74
CA PHE A 331 11.52 11.73 -4.80
C PHE A 331 12.11 12.95 -5.52
N ARG A 332 13.45 13.07 -5.59
CA ARG A 332 14.11 14.21 -6.21
C ARG A 332 13.74 14.32 -7.68
N SER A 333 13.33 15.51 -8.10
CA SER A 333 12.94 15.79 -9.48
C SER A 333 11.85 14.84 -10.03
N VAL A 334 11.05 14.23 -9.14
CA VAL A 334 9.87 13.47 -9.54
C VAL A 334 8.87 14.42 -10.21
N ARG A 335 8.10 13.91 -11.16
CA ARG A 335 7.01 14.63 -11.81
C ARG A 335 5.71 13.87 -11.59
N PHE A 336 4.80 14.48 -10.84
CA PHE A 336 3.40 14.07 -10.78
C PHE A 336 2.64 15.02 -11.70
N ASP A 337 2.33 14.61 -12.92
CA ASP A 337 1.49 15.42 -13.81
C ASP A 337 0.01 15.28 -13.42
N GLY A 338 -0.37 14.10 -12.92
CA GLY A 338 -1.66 13.84 -12.28
C GLY A 338 -1.66 14.05 -10.76
N PRO A 339 -2.70 13.52 -10.09
CA PRO A 339 -2.89 13.67 -8.65
C PRO A 339 -1.89 12.82 -7.82
N ALA A 340 -1.41 13.31 -6.66
CA ALA A 340 -0.40 12.64 -5.82
C ALA A 340 -0.82 12.48 -4.34
N TRP A 341 -1.19 11.26 -3.94
CA TRP A 341 -1.77 10.96 -2.63
C TRP A 341 -0.72 10.34 -1.72
N PHE A 342 -0.31 11.04 -0.66
CA PHE A 342 0.61 10.55 0.37
C PHE A 342 -0.02 10.53 1.77
N TRP A 343 -1.34 10.72 1.88
CA TRP A 343 -2.04 10.69 3.17
C TRP A 343 -1.77 9.39 3.92
N LYS A 344 -1.36 9.49 5.20
CA LYS A 344 -0.96 8.35 6.05
C LYS A 344 0.24 7.53 5.53
N ALA A 345 0.93 7.97 4.47
CA ALA A 345 2.24 7.42 4.13
C ALA A 345 3.25 7.80 5.20
N ARG A 346 4.23 6.92 5.47
CA ARG A 346 5.15 7.07 6.59
C ARG A 346 6.60 7.00 6.16
N PHE A 347 7.39 7.93 6.67
CA PHE A 347 8.81 8.07 6.36
C PHE A 347 9.64 7.90 7.64
N GLY A 348 10.15 6.68 7.85
CA GLY A 348 10.98 6.25 8.98
C GLY A 348 12.41 6.79 8.96
N ALA A 349 12.84 7.34 7.84
CA ALA A 349 14.15 7.95 7.62
C ALA A 349 14.00 9.17 6.71
N ASP A 350 15.12 9.74 6.25
CA ASP A 350 15.12 10.92 5.38
C ASP A 350 14.21 10.73 4.16
N ALA A 351 13.32 11.70 3.94
CA ALA A 351 12.46 11.76 2.78
C ALA A 351 12.62 13.14 2.10
N THR A 352 13.03 13.13 0.83
CA THR A 352 13.23 14.35 0.06
C THR A 352 12.41 14.36 -1.21
N PHE A 353 11.72 15.47 -1.45
CA PHE A 353 10.94 15.81 -2.64
C PHE A 353 11.56 17.03 -3.33
N ARG A 354 12.89 17.18 -3.21
CA ARG A 354 13.58 18.35 -3.75
C ARG A 354 13.36 18.46 -5.26
N ASP A 355 13.05 19.65 -5.73
CA ASP A 355 12.79 19.94 -7.14
C ASP A 355 11.65 19.11 -7.75
N ALA A 356 10.75 18.55 -6.92
CA ALA A 356 9.58 17.81 -7.37
C ALA A 356 8.58 18.73 -8.10
N TRP A 357 7.83 18.17 -9.04
CA TRP A 357 6.72 18.84 -9.71
C TRP A 357 5.39 18.17 -9.33
N PHE A 358 4.41 18.99 -8.94
CA PHE A 358 3.04 18.58 -8.65
C PHE A 358 2.05 19.30 -9.58
N GLY A 359 1.47 18.57 -10.52
CA GLY A 359 0.52 19.05 -11.52
C GLY A 359 -0.92 19.06 -11.02
N GLY A 360 -1.32 18.06 -10.23
CA GLY A 360 -2.66 17.91 -9.66
C GLY A 360 -2.74 18.17 -8.15
N PRO A 361 -3.87 17.79 -7.52
CA PRO A 361 -4.03 17.82 -6.07
C PRO A 361 -2.96 16.99 -5.37
N VAL A 362 -2.56 17.44 -4.16
CA VAL A 362 -1.53 16.79 -3.36
C VAL A 362 -1.97 16.70 -1.91
N HIS A 363 -1.81 15.52 -1.34
CA HIS A 363 -2.05 15.29 0.06
C HIS A 363 -0.78 14.78 0.75
N LEU A 364 0.04 15.69 1.25
CA LEU A 364 1.35 15.40 1.86
C LEU A 364 1.49 16.15 3.19
N ASP A 365 1.23 15.49 4.31
CA ASP A 365 1.14 16.12 5.64
C ASP A 365 2.34 15.83 6.57
N GLN A 366 3.30 15.04 6.11
CA GLN A 366 4.38 14.51 6.95
C GLN A 366 5.44 15.58 7.26
N PRO A 367 5.69 15.90 8.55
CA PRO A 367 6.51 17.05 8.97
C PRO A 367 8.01 16.86 8.74
N SER A 368 8.46 15.64 8.43
CA SER A 368 9.88 15.29 8.25
C SER A 368 10.38 15.40 6.80
N ILE A 369 9.57 15.94 5.89
CA ILE A 369 9.89 15.96 4.46
C ILE A 369 10.58 17.26 4.03
N ASP A 370 11.64 17.12 3.23
CA ASP A 370 12.29 18.22 2.49
C ASP A 370 11.60 18.47 1.14
N LEU A 371 10.95 19.63 0.98
CA LEU A 371 10.29 20.09 -0.25
C LEU A 371 11.07 21.24 -0.95
N ASP A 372 12.34 21.45 -0.64
CA ASP A 372 13.11 22.55 -1.22
C ASP A 372 13.04 22.54 -2.76
N GLY A 373 12.75 23.69 -3.36
CA GLY A 373 12.68 23.81 -4.82
C GLY A 373 11.50 23.08 -5.48
N ALA A 374 10.65 22.39 -4.72
CA ALA A 374 9.45 21.77 -5.26
C ALA A 374 8.49 22.83 -5.80
N ARG A 375 7.75 22.46 -6.85
CA ARG A 375 6.83 23.34 -7.57
C ARG A 375 5.47 22.69 -7.69
N TRP A 376 4.45 23.52 -7.70
CA TRP A 376 3.05 23.11 -7.84
C TRP A 376 2.35 23.96 -8.88
N ALA A 377 1.48 23.35 -9.69
CA ALA A 377 0.80 24.03 -10.79
C ALA A 377 -0.13 25.16 -10.34
N GLY A 378 -0.60 25.17 -9.08
CA GLY A 378 -1.43 26.25 -8.55
C GLY A 378 -2.82 26.29 -9.16
N THR A 379 -3.65 25.26 -8.93
CA THR A 379 -5.00 25.22 -9.48
C THR A 379 -5.97 26.12 -8.69
N ALA A 380 -6.82 26.82 -9.44
CA ALA A 380 -7.93 27.61 -8.90
C ALA A 380 -9.20 26.73 -8.89
N GLY A 381 -9.59 26.20 -7.74
CA GLY A 381 -10.96 25.68 -7.52
C GLY A 381 -11.12 24.21 -7.17
N GLU A 382 -10.06 23.41 -7.13
CA GLU A 382 -10.08 22.02 -6.61
C GLU A 382 -9.48 21.95 -5.19
N GLU A 383 -9.65 20.81 -4.51
CA GLU A 383 -9.23 20.61 -3.12
C GLU A 383 -7.84 21.21 -2.84
N PRO A 384 -7.69 21.97 -1.74
CA PRO A 384 -6.44 22.66 -1.46
C PRO A 384 -5.32 21.65 -1.23
N ALA A 385 -4.18 21.88 -1.90
CA ALA A 385 -2.96 21.13 -1.61
C ALA A 385 -2.67 21.17 -0.10
N ARG A 386 -2.55 20.00 0.51
CA ARG A 386 -2.18 19.89 1.93
C ARG A 386 -0.68 19.68 2.02
N TRP A 387 0.01 20.71 2.49
CA TRP A 387 1.44 20.68 2.76
C TRP A 387 1.74 20.45 4.24
N PRO A 388 2.93 19.92 4.59
CA PRO A 388 3.32 19.78 5.99
C PRO A 388 3.43 21.16 6.65
N LEU A 389 3.19 21.22 7.96
CA LEU A 389 3.37 22.45 8.74
C LEU A 389 4.82 22.98 8.55
N GLY A 390 4.97 24.25 8.20
CA GLY A 390 6.27 24.84 7.87
C GLY A 390 6.51 25.05 6.37
N TRP A 391 5.59 24.61 5.51
CA TRP A 391 5.62 24.84 4.08
C TRP A 391 4.42 25.67 3.62
N ALA A 392 4.68 26.57 2.66
CA ALA A 392 3.66 27.38 2.01
C ALA A 392 3.96 27.48 0.50
N SER A 393 2.90 27.72 -0.28
CA SER A 393 3.02 28.05 -1.70
C SER A 393 3.30 29.54 -1.86
N ALA A 394 4.36 29.88 -2.61
CA ALA A 394 4.66 31.24 -3.04
C ALA A 394 4.52 31.36 -4.56
N PRO A 395 4.08 32.50 -5.11
CA PRO A 395 3.97 32.69 -6.55
C PRO A 395 5.33 32.60 -7.23
N GLY A 396 5.43 31.74 -8.24
CA GLY A 396 6.58 31.57 -9.11
C GLY A 396 6.50 32.46 -10.36
N PRO A 397 7.57 32.51 -11.17
CA PRO A 397 7.70 33.41 -12.31
C PRO A 397 6.74 33.08 -13.47
N ASP A 398 6.33 31.82 -13.60
CA ASP A 398 5.62 31.31 -14.79
C ASP A 398 4.15 30.96 -14.51
N GLY A 399 3.54 31.60 -13.49
CA GLY A 399 2.17 31.29 -13.03
C GLY A 399 2.06 30.02 -12.17
N THR A 400 3.16 29.27 -12.04
CA THR A 400 3.28 28.14 -11.09
C THR A 400 3.60 28.64 -9.69
N SER A 401 3.37 27.82 -8.67
CA SER A 401 3.81 28.07 -7.30
C SER A 401 5.12 27.34 -7.00
N VAL A 402 5.97 27.96 -6.19
CA VAL A 402 7.16 27.34 -5.59
C VAL A 402 6.88 27.10 -4.11
N LEU A 403 7.20 25.91 -3.62
CA LEU A 403 7.11 25.63 -2.18
C LEU A 403 8.30 26.22 -1.45
N VAL A 404 7.99 27.00 -0.43
CA VAL A 404 8.97 27.70 0.40
C VAL A 404 8.66 27.48 1.87
N ALA A 405 9.66 27.70 2.71
CA ALA A 405 9.47 27.72 4.14
C ALA A 405 8.44 28.80 4.54
N ASP A 406 7.41 28.40 5.27
CA ASP A 406 6.39 29.30 5.81
C ASP A 406 6.99 30.13 6.95
N GLY A 407 7.18 31.43 6.68
CA GLY A 407 7.67 32.39 7.68
C GLY A 407 6.68 32.67 8.80
N SER A 408 5.38 32.36 8.63
CA SER A 408 4.36 32.59 9.66
C SER A 408 4.49 31.66 10.86
N VAL A 409 5.20 30.54 10.69
CA VAL A 409 5.49 29.57 11.76
C VAL A 409 6.95 29.58 12.18
N ALA A 410 7.73 30.62 11.80
CA ALA A 410 9.07 30.80 12.36
C ALA A 410 9.00 30.92 13.90
N PRO A 411 9.94 30.29 14.65
CA PRO A 411 11.18 29.69 14.18
C PRO A 411 11.09 28.22 13.72
N TYR A 412 9.92 27.56 13.75
CA TYR A 412 9.76 26.12 13.55
C TYR A 412 10.09 25.59 12.13
N SER A 413 10.28 26.46 11.13
CA SER A 413 10.40 26.08 9.72
C SER A 413 11.38 24.91 9.47
N ARG A 414 10.84 23.72 9.16
CA ARG A 414 11.52 22.46 8.79
C ARG A 414 12.30 21.75 9.90
N GLN A 415 12.20 22.16 11.16
CA GLN A 415 13.05 21.61 12.22
C GLN A 415 12.81 20.12 12.53
N LEU A 416 11.59 19.59 12.32
CA LEU A 416 11.32 18.14 12.48
C LEU A 416 11.83 17.27 11.34
N ALA A 417 12.21 17.86 10.21
CA ALA A 417 12.84 17.17 9.09
C ALA A 417 14.37 17.09 9.21
N ASP A 418 14.96 17.72 10.24
CA ASP A 418 16.41 17.75 10.40
C ASP A 418 16.96 16.40 10.89
N ARG A 419 18.13 16.02 10.36
CA ARG A 419 18.85 14.81 10.77
C ARG A 419 19.39 14.92 12.20
N ASP A 420 19.71 16.14 12.62
CA ASP A 420 20.24 16.41 13.95
C ASP A 420 19.13 16.29 15.01
N PRO A 421 19.22 15.35 15.96
CA PRO A 421 18.24 15.21 17.03
C PRO A 421 18.09 16.46 17.90
N ASP A 422 19.14 17.28 18.05
CA ASP A 422 19.08 18.52 18.84
C ASP A 422 18.30 19.62 18.12
N VAL A 423 18.39 19.67 16.79
CA VAL A 423 17.56 20.56 15.95
C VAL A 423 16.10 20.12 16.02
N ARG A 424 15.80 18.82 15.93
CA ARG A 424 14.44 18.30 16.13
C ARG A 424 13.89 18.62 17.52
N ARG A 425 14.71 18.52 18.58
CA ARG A 425 14.30 18.92 19.94
C ARG A 425 14.01 20.42 20.04
N ALA A 426 14.80 21.26 19.39
CA ALA A 426 14.51 22.69 19.29
C ALA A 426 13.19 22.94 18.52
N GLY A 427 12.93 22.15 17.48
CA GLY A 427 11.68 22.13 16.72
C GLY A 427 10.47 21.86 17.58
N LEU A 428 10.52 20.82 18.41
CA LEU A 428 9.44 20.53 19.34
C LEU A 428 9.20 21.70 20.30
N ARG A 429 10.25 22.30 20.87
CA ARG A 429 10.07 23.48 21.74
C ARG A 429 9.45 24.67 21.00
N ALA A 430 9.93 24.96 19.80
CA ALA A 430 9.40 26.03 18.96
C ALA A 430 7.91 25.80 18.61
N LEU A 431 7.49 24.57 18.35
CA LEU A 431 6.08 24.20 18.15
C LEU A 431 5.24 24.48 19.39
N GLY A 432 5.73 24.07 20.55
CA GLY A 432 5.03 24.30 21.82
C GLY A 432 4.81 25.80 22.07
N GLU A 433 5.85 26.61 21.90
CA GLU A 433 5.78 28.07 22.03
C GLU A 433 4.84 28.69 20.98
N LEU A 434 4.86 28.18 19.74
CA LEU A 434 3.99 28.63 18.66
C LEU A 434 2.51 28.38 19.00
N GLY A 435 2.14 27.17 19.45
CA GLY A 435 0.76 26.85 19.83
C GLY A 435 0.31 27.53 21.12
N ASP A 436 1.23 27.82 22.05
CA ASP A 436 0.95 28.60 23.26
C ASP A 436 0.62 30.06 22.89
N GLY A 437 1.36 30.65 21.95
CA GLY A 437 1.17 32.04 21.52
C GLY A 437 0.07 32.25 20.48
N ARG A 438 -0.31 31.21 19.73
CA ARG A 438 -1.25 31.27 18.60
C ARG A 438 -2.31 30.17 18.69
N PRO A 439 -3.43 30.42 19.41
CA PRO A 439 -4.48 29.43 19.61
C PRO A 439 -5.05 28.81 18.33
N GLU A 440 -5.10 29.58 17.24
CA GLU A 440 -5.56 29.13 15.93
C GLU A 440 -4.65 28.07 15.28
N LEU A 441 -3.41 27.90 15.75
CA LEU A 441 -2.47 26.91 15.25
C LEU A 441 -2.40 25.64 16.10
N ARG A 442 -3.04 25.59 17.27
CA ARG A 442 -2.90 24.48 18.24
C ARG A 442 -3.14 23.10 17.63
N GLN A 443 -4.25 22.94 16.89
CA GLN A 443 -4.54 21.67 16.23
C GLN A 443 -3.47 21.31 15.18
N ARG A 444 -3.06 22.27 14.34
CA ARG A 444 -2.01 22.03 13.33
C ARG A 444 -0.66 21.67 13.96
N VAL A 445 -0.35 22.26 15.12
CA VAL A 445 0.84 21.90 15.90
C VAL A 445 0.69 20.49 16.46
N ALA A 446 -0.46 20.16 17.06
CA ALA A 446 -0.72 18.82 17.58
C ALA A 446 -0.65 17.75 16.47
N ASP A 447 -1.21 18.03 15.29
CA ASP A 447 -1.14 17.18 14.10
C ASP A 447 0.30 16.94 13.66
N ALA A 448 1.14 17.99 13.65
CA ALA A 448 2.55 17.87 13.30
C ALA A 448 3.32 17.01 14.32
N VAL A 449 3.07 17.18 15.62
CA VAL A 449 3.69 16.35 16.66
C VAL A 449 3.18 14.90 16.58
N CYS A 450 1.89 14.69 16.35
CA CYS A 450 1.31 13.35 16.17
C CYS A 450 1.85 12.67 14.90
N ALA A 451 2.00 13.40 13.79
CA ALA A 451 2.64 12.89 12.58
C ALA A 451 4.10 12.48 12.84
N TYR A 452 4.87 13.27 13.61
CA TYR A 452 6.20 12.88 14.05
C TYR A 452 6.19 11.59 14.91
N LEU A 453 5.24 11.46 15.84
CA LEU A 453 5.09 10.25 16.67
C LEU A 453 4.67 9.01 15.86
N ARG A 454 3.94 9.19 14.76
CA ARG A 454 3.55 8.12 13.82
C ARG A 454 4.69 7.64 12.91
N VAL A 455 5.81 8.36 12.84
CA VAL A 455 7.03 7.87 12.18
C VAL A 455 7.45 6.56 12.86
N PRO A 456 7.66 5.45 12.12
CA PRO A 456 8.05 4.18 12.73
C PRO A 456 9.44 4.24 13.39
N LEU A 457 9.62 3.50 14.49
CA LEU A 457 10.95 3.17 15.01
C LEU A 457 11.40 1.84 14.41
N LEU A 458 12.60 1.80 13.82
CA LEU A 458 13.14 0.61 13.14
C LEU A 458 14.03 -0.23 14.04
N PHE A 459 13.77 -0.19 15.35
CA PHE A 459 14.47 -0.94 16.36
C PHE A 459 13.52 -1.28 17.49
N ASP A 460 13.79 -2.40 18.16
CA ASP A 460 13.04 -2.81 19.34
C ASP A 460 13.30 -1.81 20.49
N VAL A 461 12.23 -1.17 20.95
CA VAL A 461 12.28 -0.16 22.03
C VAL A 461 12.42 -0.78 23.43
N THR A 462 12.19 -2.09 23.56
CA THR A 462 12.24 -2.82 24.83
C THR A 462 13.60 -3.44 25.13
N GLY A 463 14.45 -3.59 24.11
CA GLY A 463 15.80 -4.16 24.22
C GLY A 463 16.89 -3.19 24.67
N GLU A 464 18.14 -3.65 24.63
CA GLU A 464 19.30 -2.80 24.90
C GLU A 464 19.48 -1.76 23.78
N LEU A 465 19.27 -0.50 24.12
CA LEU A 465 19.35 0.61 23.16
C LEU A 465 20.77 1.16 23.06
N THR A 466 21.23 1.36 21.82
CA THR A 466 22.42 2.20 21.56
C THR A 466 22.18 3.65 22.01
N PRO A 467 23.23 4.46 22.25
CA PRO A 467 23.06 5.87 22.63
C PRO A 467 22.21 6.68 21.66
N ALA A 468 22.30 6.39 20.36
CA ALA A 468 21.51 7.03 19.31
C ALA A 468 20.02 6.64 19.40
N GLN A 469 19.73 5.34 19.50
CA GLN A 469 18.35 4.84 19.69
C GLN A 469 17.72 5.37 20.97
N ALA A 470 18.46 5.37 22.08
CA ALA A 470 18.01 5.98 23.33
C ALA A 470 17.75 7.49 23.18
N GLY A 471 18.50 8.18 22.32
CA GLY A 471 18.25 9.57 21.93
C GLY A 471 16.92 9.76 21.20
N GLU A 472 16.61 8.91 20.23
CA GLU A 472 15.32 8.93 19.51
C GLU A 472 14.14 8.65 20.46
N VAL A 473 14.28 7.69 21.38
CA VAL A 473 13.24 7.41 22.37
C VAL A 473 13.05 8.61 23.32
N ARG A 474 14.13 9.30 23.72
CA ARG A 474 14.02 10.54 24.50
C ARG A 474 13.28 11.64 23.73
N LEU A 475 13.58 11.85 22.46
CA LEU A 475 12.86 12.84 21.63
C LEU A 475 11.36 12.53 21.51
N ARG A 476 10.99 11.26 21.41
CA ARG A 476 9.58 10.85 21.41
C ARG A 476 8.90 11.14 22.73
N ARG A 477 9.57 10.87 23.85
CA ARG A 477 9.07 11.26 25.18
C ARG A 477 8.92 12.78 25.29
N ASP A 478 9.87 13.56 24.76
CA ASP A 478 9.77 15.03 24.72
C ASP A 478 8.54 15.48 23.90
N ALA A 479 8.29 14.86 22.73
CA ALA A 479 7.13 15.13 21.89
C ALA A 479 5.78 14.78 22.57
N GLN A 480 5.70 13.62 23.21
CA GLN A 480 4.53 13.22 24.01
C GLN A 480 4.32 14.16 25.21
N GLY A 481 5.40 14.52 25.89
CA GLY A 481 5.38 15.42 27.04
C GLY A 481 4.89 16.82 26.68
N LEU A 482 5.28 17.32 25.51
CA LEU A 482 4.78 18.59 24.97
C LEU A 482 3.26 18.57 24.86
N LEU A 483 2.68 17.53 24.26
CA LEU A 483 1.23 17.36 24.13
C LEU A 483 0.58 17.23 25.51
N ALA A 484 1.06 16.31 26.34
CA ALA A 484 0.50 16.03 27.66
C ALA A 484 0.49 17.27 28.58
N GLU A 485 1.57 18.06 28.58
CA GLU A 485 1.67 19.31 29.36
C GLU A 485 0.56 20.29 29.01
N ARG A 486 0.26 20.44 27.72
CA ARG A 486 -0.69 21.43 27.19
C ARG A 486 -2.12 20.93 27.17
N LEU A 487 -2.34 19.63 27.16
CA LEU A 487 -3.66 19.03 27.29
C LEU A 487 -4.09 18.91 28.76
N ARG A 488 -3.18 19.08 29.72
CA ARG A 488 -3.49 19.04 31.15
C ARG A 488 -3.97 20.42 31.62
N PRO A 489 -5.21 20.56 32.13
CA PRO A 489 -5.68 21.83 32.65
C PRO A 489 -4.80 22.32 33.80
N ALA A 490 -4.47 23.61 33.80
CA ALA A 490 -3.79 24.24 34.93
C ALA A 490 -4.73 24.29 36.16
N PRO A 491 -4.23 24.10 37.38
CA PRO A 491 -5.05 24.25 38.59
C PRO A 491 -5.57 25.70 38.69
N VAL A 492 -6.86 25.84 38.98
CA VAL A 492 -7.62 27.12 39.07
C VAL A 492 -6.96 28.15 39.99
N SER A 493 -6.07 27.72 40.90
CA SER A 493 -5.33 28.56 41.84
C SER A 493 -4.13 29.31 41.24
N ALA A 494 -3.70 28.98 40.02
CA ALA A 494 -2.57 29.62 39.36
C ALA A 494 -3.02 30.90 38.61
N GLY A 495 -3.51 31.89 39.35
CA GLY A 495 -3.80 33.21 38.80
C GLY A 495 -2.52 33.88 38.31
N GLY A 496 -2.28 33.92 37.00
CA GLY A 496 -1.31 34.83 36.40
C GLY A 496 -0.49 34.35 35.20
N ALA A 497 -0.56 33.08 34.78
CA ALA A 497 0.06 32.65 33.52
C ALA A 497 -1.05 32.35 32.51
N GLY A 498 -1.02 33.01 31.34
CA GLY A 498 -2.02 32.81 30.28
C GLY A 498 -2.28 31.32 30.02
N GLU A 499 -3.53 30.96 29.73
CA GLU A 499 -3.97 29.57 29.56
C GLU A 499 -3.13 28.84 28.51
N ARG A 500 -2.10 28.11 28.97
CA ARG A 500 -1.31 27.14 28.18
C ARG A 500 -2.08 25.83 27.93
N HIS A 501 -3.35 25.81 28.32
CA HIS A 501 -4.24 24.69 28.07
C HIS A 501 -4.75 24.73 26.63
N TRP A 502 -4.69 23.59 25.96
CA TRP A 502 -5.16 23.38 24.59
C TRP A 502 -6.44 22.53 24.65
N PRO A 503 -7.61 23.15 24.95
CA PRO A 503 -8.85 22.41 25.08
C PRO A 503 -9.27 21.78 23.76
N GLU A 504 -9.95 20.63 23.84
CA GLU A 504 -10.59 19.96 22.69
C GLU A 504 -9.65 19.68 21.50
N THR A 505 -8.35 19.50 21.77
CA THR A 505 -7.37 19.18 20.73
C THR A 505 -7.39 17.69 20.43
N ASP A 506 -7.41 17.36 19.14
CA ASP A 506 -7.45 15.99 18.64
C ASP A 506 -6.04 15.39 18.53
N LEU A 507 -5.94 14.09 18.79
CA LEU A 507 -4.70 13.32 18.75
C LEU A 507 -4.79 12.18 17.73
N PRO A 508 -4.44 12.42 16.45
CA PRO A 508 -4.42 11.37 15.43
C PRO A 508 -3.14 10.51 15.55
N LEU A 509 -3.12 9.60 16.51
CA LEU A 509 -1.98 8.75 16.88
C LEU A 509 -2.09 7.31 16.34
N CYS A 510 -2.89 7.08 15.30
CA CYS A 510 -3.05 5.75 14.73
C CYS A 510 -1.73 5.15 14.25
N GLY A 511 -1.46 3.93 14.68
CA GLY A 511 -0.21 3.22 14.43
C GLY A 511 1.04 3.90 14.99
N ALA A 512 0.92 4.83 15.94
CA ALA A 512 2.10 5.41 16.59
C ALA A 512 2.80 4.40 17.51
N THR A 513 4.11 4.55 17.69
CA THR A 513 4.87 3.86 18.76
C THR A 513 5.07 4.86 19.88
N LEU A 514 4.40 4.62 21.01
CA LEU A 514 4.34 5.49 22.17
C LEU A 514 5.10 4.85 23.33
N VAL A 515 5.93 5.64 24.03
CA VAL A 515 6.85 5.13 25.06
C VAL A 515 6.71 5.93 26.35
N ASP A 516 6.36 5.26 27.45
CA ASP A 516 6.06 5.87 28.75
C ASP A 516 5.05 7.03 28.64
N LEU A 517 3.96 6.78 27.91
CA LEU A 517 2.95 7.80 27.65
C LEU A 517 2.17 8.12 28.93
N ASP A 518 2.20 9.39 29.35
CA ASP A 518 1.42 9.89 30.48
C ASP A 518 0.43 10.96 30.00
N LEU A 519 -0.83 10.57 29.85
CA LEU A 519 -1.97 11.45 29.60
C LEU A 519 -2.84 11.63 30.85
N SER A 520 -2.29 11.37 32.05
CA SER A 520 -3.06 11.48 33.28
C SER A 520 -3.50 12.92 33.52
N GLY A 521 -4.78 13.12 33.83
CA GLY A 521 -5.39 14.44 34.01
C GLY A 521 -5.53 15.28 32.74
N CYS A 522 -5.22 14.74 31.56
CA CYS A 522 -5.38 15.47 30.31
C CYS A 522 -6.86 15.56 29.88
N GLN A 523 -7.22 16.67 29.24
CA GLN A 523 -8.47 16.84 28.50
C GLN A 523 -8.17 16.83 27.02
N VAL A 524 -8.72 15.86 26.31
CA VAL A 524 -8.45 15.60 24.90
C VAL A 524 -9.77 15.69 24.12
N GLY A 525 -9.71 16.16 22.88
CA GLY A 525 -10.82 16.05 21.94
C GLY A 525 -11.03 14.59 21.54
N HIS A 526 -10.89 14.29 20.26
CA HIS A 526 -10.84 12.94 19.75
C HIS A 526 -9.41 12.38 19.76
N ALA A 527 -9.22 11.17 20.26
CA ALA A 527 -7.93 10.48 20.18
C ALA A 527 -8.05 9.18 19.37
N ASP A 528 -7.31 9.09 18.28
CA ASP A 528 -7.22 7.88 17.47
C ASP A 528 -5.93 7.14 17.82
N PHE A 529 -6.06 6.04 18.56
CA PHE A 529 -4.99 5.11 18.93
C PHE A 529 -5.08 3.79 18.17
N THR A 530 -5.85 3.71 17.08
CA THR A 530 -6.02 2.47 16.31
C THR A 530 -4.68 1.95 15.81
N GLY A 531 -4.35 0.69 16.11
CA GLY A 531 -3.06 0.08 15.78
C GLY A 531 -1.83 0.67 16.51
N ALA A 532 -2.02 1.58 17.48
CA ALA A 532 -0.91 2.17 18.23
C ALA A 532 -0.29 1.14 19.20
N GLN A 533 1.02 1.20 19.35
CA GLN A 533 1.78 0.38 20.30
C GLN A 533 2.21 1.23 21.48
N PHE A 534 1.92 0.76 22.69
CA PHE A 534 2.27 1.41 23.94
C PHE A 534 3.34 0.59 24.66
N HIS A 535 4.53 1.15 24.85
CA HIS A 535 5.64 0.53 25.56
C HIS A 535 5.95 1.28 26.85
N GLY A 536 6.44 0.55 27.86
CA GLY A 536 6.69 1.12 29.18
C GLY A 536 5.40 1.47 29.92
N ALA A 537 5.50 2.34 30.92
CA ALA A 537 4.36 2.67 31.77
C ALA A 537 3.42 3.64 31.05
N THR A 538 2.18 3.21 30.80
CA THR A 538 1.16 4.06 30.18
C THR A 538 0.11 4.51 31.18
N ARG A 539 -0.21 5.80 31.23
CA ARG A 539 -1.17 6.33 32.19
C ARG A 539 -2.24 7.18 31.52
N PHE A 540 -3.49 6.87 31.85
CA PHE A 540 -4.69 7.61 31.49
C PHE A 540 -5.45 8.07 32.75
N ASP A 541 -4.84 8.04 33.93
CA ASP A 541 -5.54 8.31 35.20
C ASP A 541 -6.23 9.68 35.19
N ALA A 542 -7.49 9.74 35.60
CA ALA A 542 -8.28 10.97 35.66
C ALA A 542 -8.29 11.80 34.35
N SER A 543 -8.01 11.18 33.21
CA SER A 543 -8.10 11.80 31.89
C SER A 543 -9.54 11.88 31.39
N ALA A 544 -9.83 12.83 30.50
CA ALA A 544 -11.14 12.99 29.88
C ALA A 544 -11.00 13.22 28.38
N PHE A 545 -11.65 12.37 27.59
CA PHE A 545 -11.68 12.43 26.13
C PHE A 545 -13.10 12.74 25.66
N ALA A 546 -13.24 13.54 24.60
CA ALA A 546 -14.52 13.65 23.90
C ALA A 546 -14.89 12.32 23.22
N GLY A 547 -13.89 11.60 22.71
CA GLY A 547 -13.96 10.22 22.26
C GLY A 547 -12.57 9.65 22.00
N ALA A 548 -12.40 8.35 22.18
CA ALA A 548 -11.16 7.67 21.87
C ALA A 548 -11.43 6.39 21.09
N ALA A 549 -10.64 6.16 20.04
CA ALA A 549 -10.67 4.94 19.24
C ALA A 549 -9.39 4.15 19.50
N PHE A 550 -9.52 2.93 19.99
CA PHE A 550 -8.38 2.00 20.17
C PHE A 550 -8.41 0.82 19.20
N ARG A 551 -9.48 0.73 18.41
CA ARG A 551 -9.73 -0.37 17.48
C ARG A 551 -10.58 0.10 16.33
N LEU A 552 -10.55 -0.69 15.27
CA LEU A 552 -11.44 -0.57 14.13
C LEU A 552 -12.67 -1.45 14.38
N GLY A 553 -13.79 -1.21 13.71
CA GLY A 553 -15.07 -1.88 13.97
C GLY A 553 -14.99 -3.42 13.96
N GLY A 554 -14.01 -3.99 13.25
CA GLY A 554 -13.75 -5.43 13.10
C GLY A 554 -12.73 -6.08 14.08
N PRO A 555 -12.25 -7.30 13.76
CA PRO A 555 -11.25 -8.02 14.55
C PRO A 555 -9.82 -7.45 14.45
N GLU A 556 -9.54 -6.56 13.49
CA GLU A 556 -8.20 -6.06 13.18
C GLU A 556 -7.97 -4.60 13.64
N GLY A 557 -6.72 -4.10 13.52
CA GLY A 557 -6.38 -2.69 13.76
C GLY A 557 -6.45 -2.22 15.23
N ARG A 558 -6.19 -3.12 16.17
CA ARG A 558 -6.26 -2.88 17.62
C ARG A 558 -4.95 -2.30 18.17
N ALA A 559 -5.07 -1.44 19.17
CA ALA A 559 -3.95 -1.01 20.00
C ALA A 559 -3.38 -2.17 20.84
N SER A 560 -2.08 -2.13 21.12
CA SER A 560 -1.37 -3.09 21.98
C SER A 560 -0.61 -2.41 23.12
N PHE A 561 -0.74 -2.97 24.33
CA PHE A 561 -0.05 -2.49 25.53
C PHE A 561 1.03 -3.48 25.98
N HIS A 562 2.29 -3.10 25.82
CA HIS A 562 3.47 -3.92 26.12
C HIS A 562 4.08 -3.62 27.51
N GLY A 563 3.51 -2.68 28.26
CA GLY A 563 3.87 -2.35 29.64
C GLY A 563 2.64 -2.00 30.48
N ASP A 564 2.85 -1.77 31.78
CA ASP A 564 1.75 -1.54 32.72
C ASP A 564 0.92 -0.33 32.30
N VAL A 565 -0.41 -0.48 32.35
CA VAL A 565 -1.36 0.56 31.99
C VAL A 565 -2.40 0.80 33.08
N THR A 566 -2.73 2.06 33.34
CA THR A 566 -3.77 2.46 34.28
C THR A 566 -4.75 3.45 33.67
N PHE A 567 -6.03 3.19 33.91
CA PHE A 567 -7.18 4.00 33.50
C PHE A 567 -7.99 4.48 34.71
N ALA A 568 -7.37 4.59 35.89
CA ALA A 568 -8.09 4.91 37.12
C ALA A 568 -8.81 6.26 37.02
N GLY A 569 -10.14 6.24 37.08
CA GLY A 569 -10.98 7.45 36.93
C GLY A 569 -10.95 8.09 35.54
N ALA A 570 -10.46 7.40 34.51
CA ALA A 570 -10.44 7.88 33.14
C ALA A 570 -11.85 7.91 32.52
N ARG A 571 -12.07 8.84 31.59
CA ARG A 571 -13.27 8.91 30.74
C ARG A 571 -12.84 8.94 29.29
N LEU A 572 -12.89 7.80 28.61
CA LEU A 572 -12.42 7.66 27.22
C LEU A 572 -13.45 8.05 26.16
N ASP A 573 -14.72 8.17 26.54
CA ASP A 573 -15.83 8.53 25.66
C ASP A 573 -16.94 9.18 26.49
N ARG A 574 -17.70 10.10 25.90
CA ARG A 574 -18.82 10.79 26.59
C ARG A 574 -20.02 9.87 26.88
N ARG A 575 -20.15 8.76 26.14
CA ARG A 575 -21.34 7.88 26.13
C ARG A 575 -21.04 6.45 26.54
N ARG A 576 -19.79 5.99 26.41
CA ARG A 576 -19.39 4.59 26.63
C ARG A 576 -18.47 4.46 27.84
N GLY A 577 -18.57 3.33 28.56
CA GLY A 577 -17.64 2.99 29.64
C GLY A 577 -16.25 2.68 29.10
N VAL A 578 -15.22 2.72 29.97
CA VAL A 578 -13.82 2.47 29.57
C VAL A 578 -13.67 1.07 28.94
N ARG A 579 -14.32 0.06 29.53
CA ARG A 579 -14.30 -1.32 29.01
C ARG A 579 -14.92 -1.46 27.62
N ASP A 580 -15.98 -0.71 27.33
CA ASP A 580 -16.66 -0.75 26.03
C ASP A 580 -15.79 -0.15 24.92
N VAL A 581 -15.09 0.94 25.23
CA VAL A 581 -14.16 1.60 24.32
C VAL A 581 -12.95 0.71 24.03
N LEU A 582 -12.42 0.04 25.06
CA LEU A 582 -11.24 -0.83 24.94
C LEU A 582 -11.56 -2.23 24.38
N GLY A 583 -12.83 -2.60 24.17
CA GLY A 583 -13.23 -3.97 23.86
C GLY A 583 -12.38 -4.63 22.76
N GLY A 584 -11.59 -5.64 23.11
CA GLY A 584 -10.73 -6.36 22.17
C GLY A 584 -9.29 -5.83 22.02
N VAL A 585 -8.89 -4.77 22.73
CA VAL A 585 -7.49 -4.33 22.87
C VAL A 585 -6.63 -5.42 23.51
N VAL A 586 -5.35 -5.49 23.13
CA VAL A 586 -4.39 -6.48 23.64
C VAL A 586 -3.57 -5.88 24.78
N PHE A 587 -3.54 -6.57 25.92
CA PHE A 587 -2.71 -6.23 27.08
C PHE A 587 -1.70 -7.35 27.33
N HIS A 588 -0.40 -7.06 27.17
CA HIS A 588 0.69 -7.99 27.45
C HIS A 588 1.25 -7.83 28.88
N ALA A 589 0.78 -6.83 29.63
CA ALA A 589 1.21 -6.49 30.99
C ALA A 589 -0.01 -6.14 31.88
N GLY A 590 0.23 -5.64 33.11
CA GLY A 590 -0.84 -5.34 34.07
C GLY A 590 -1.72 -4.17 33.60
N ALA A 591 -3.04 -4.34 33.69
CA ALA A 591 -4.01 -3.29 33.38
C ALA A 591 -4.90 -3.00 34.60
N VAL A 592 -4.95 -1.73 35.01
CA VAL A 592 -5.87 -1.23 36.05
C VAL A 592 -6.98 -0.43 35.39
N ILE A 593 -8.22 -0.91 35.53
CA ILE A 593 -9.41 -0.26 34.99
C ILE A 593 -10.43 -0.10 36.11
N ASP A 594 -10.55 1.12 36.63
CA ASP A 594 -11.59 1.50 37.57
C ASP A 594 -12.71 2.19 36.78
N ASP A 595 -13.84 1.51 36.61
CA ASP A 595 -15.03 2.15 36.04
C ASP A 595 -15.66 3.04 37.12
N PRO A 596 -15.63 4.39 37.01
CA PRO A 596 -16.49 5.20 37.86
C PRO A 596 -17.94 4.79 37.54
N GLU A 597 -18.77 4.57 38.57
CA GLU A 597 -20.19 4.23 38.38
C GLU A 597 -20.79 5.14 37.29
N ALA A 598 -21.37 4.51 36.25
CA ALA A 598 -22.06 5.25 35.20
C ALA A 598 -23.03 6.23 35.87
N PRO A 599 -23.09 7.51 35.43
CA PRO A 599 -24.09 8.42 35.96
C PRO A 599 -25.44 7.74 35.72
N SER A 600 -26.13 7.41 36.82
CA SER A 600 -27.47 6.85 36.76
C SER A 600 -28.28 7.70 35.80
N ALA A 601 -28.97 7.08 34.85
CA ALA A 601 -30.03 7.72 34.10
C ALA A 601 -31.10 8.15 35.12
N GLY A 602 -30.91 9.33 35.70
CA GLY A 602 -31.73 9.93 36.73
C GLY A 602 -32.52 11.06 36.11
N GLU A 603 -33.81 10.81 36.01
CA GLU A 603 -34.94 11.69 35.68
C GLU A 603 -34.73 13.20 35.95
N GLY A 604 -35.16 14.01 34.98
CA GLY A 604 -35.28 15.47 35.10
C GLY A 604 -35.41 16.17 33.77
#